data_AF-A0A7S2CVZ8-F1
#
_entry.id   AF-A0A7S2CVZ8-F1
#
_cell.length_a   1.000
_cell.length_b   1.000
_cell.length_c   1.000
_cell.angle_alpha   90.00
_cell.angle_beta   90.00
_cell.angle_gamma   90.00
#
_symmetry.space_group_name_H-M   'P 1'
#
loop_
_entity.id
_entity.type
_entity.pdbx_description
1 polymer ?
#
loop_
_entity_poly.entity_id
_entity_poly.type
_entity_poly.pdbx_seq_one_letter_code
_entity_poly.pdbx_strand_id
1 'polypeptide(L)'
;MGKHSRGVGNVPNILQQTAHIKNGTVGCGLMNLGNTCYLNSVLQALTHSPALLKAMDETPHNSQCSWTNQRDRPCVLCALEKHCLRAVRRRKCSTEFCGAITPDVIVRGLPQIASHFRLGAQEDAHEFLRQLIDCMQKCESKLLSGQKSKSSYPFHLFAGALQ
;
A
#
# COMPACT_ATOMS: atom_id res chain seq x y z
N MET A 1 -27.33 -34.24 17.95
CA MET A 1 -26.78 -32.98 18.53
C MET A 1 -25.27 -33.01 18.41
N GLY A 2 -24.52 -32.05 17.87
CA GLY A 2 -24.79 -30.83 17.13
C GLY A 2 -23.52 -30.50 16.35
N LYS A 3 -23.68 -30.00 15.13
CA LYS A 3 -22.58 -29.62 14.23
C LYS A 3 -22.03 -28.25 14.68
N HIS A 4 -20.77 -28.17 15.09
CA HIS A 4 -20.11 -26.88 15.30
C HIS A 4 -19.54 -26.37 13.97
N SER A 5 -20.37 -25.58 13.29
CA SER A 5 -20.00 -24.75 12.15
C SER A 5 -18.99 -23.70 12.60
N ARG A 6 -17.75 -23.76 12.08
CA ARG A 6 -16.79 -22.65 12.20
C ARG A 6 -17.24 -21.53 11.27
N GLY A 7 -17.74 -20.45 11.85
CA GLY A 7 -18.12 -19.23 11.13
C GLY A 7 -16.93 -18.69 10.35
N VAL A 8 -17.06 -18.71 9.03
CA VAL A 8 -16.24 -17.90 8.14
C VAL A 8 -16.60 -16.45 8.46
N GLY A 9 -15.70 -15.76 9.16
CA GLY A 9 -15.83 -14.32 9.40
C GLY A 9 -16.01 -13.62 8.06
N ASN A 10 -17.13 -12.93 7.91
CA ASN A 10 -17.51 -12.21 6.71
C ASN A 10 -16.49 -11.09 6.44
N VAL A 11 -15.51 -11.35 5.58
CA VAL A 11 -14.60 -10.31 5.10
C VAL A 11 -15.39 -9.53 4.03
N PRO A 12 -15.72 -8.25 4.25
CA PRO A 12 -16.52 -7.52 3.27
C PRO A 12 -15.82 -7.49 1.92
N ASN A 13 -16.58 -7.84 0.90
CA ASN A 13 -16.17 -7.96 -0.50
C ASN A 13 -15.60 -6.61 -0.99
N ILE A 14 -14.31 -6.59 -1.32
CA ILE A 14 -13.56 -5.40 -1.78
C ILE A 14 -14.18 -4.79 -3.05
N LEU A 15 -14.91 -5.60 -3.83
CA LEU A 15 -15.49 -5.26 -5.14
C LEU A 15 -16.63 -4.22 -5.11
N GLN A 16 -17.19 -3.88 -3.95
CA GLN A 16 -18.33 -2.95 -3.86
C GLN A 16 -17.95 -1.50 -3.48
N GLN A 17 -16.66 -1.17 -3.31
CA GLN A 17 -16.24 0.06 -2.61
C GLN A 17 -15.36 1.04 -3.39
N THR A 18 -15.17 0.87 -4.70
CA THR A 18 -14.29 1.72 -5.53
C THR A 18 -14.98 2.59 -6.55
N ALA A 19 -16.30 2.47 -6.67
CA ALA A 19 -17.16 3.51 -7.24
C ALA A 19 -17.13 4.85 -6.45
N HIS A 20 -16.32 4.95 -5.39
CA HIS A 20 -16.27 6.07 -4.45
C HIS A 20 -15.03 6.98 -4.52
N ILE A 21 -14.04 6.71 -5.37
CA ILE A 21 -13.03 7.73 -5.68
C ILE A 21 -13.66 8.69 -6.70
N LYS A 22 -14.59 9.52 -6.22
CA LYS A 22 -15.12 10.64 -7.00
C LYS A 22 -13.95 11.58 -7.29
N ASN A 23 -13.91 12.17 -8.50
CA ASN A 23 -13.01 13.28 -8.80
C ASN A 23 -13.10 14.31 -7.66
N GLY A 24 -12.00 14.55 -6.94
CA GLY A 24 -11.95 15.47 -5.80
C GLY A 24 -11.92 14.86 -4.39
N THR A 25 -11.76 13.54 -4.22
CA THR A 25 -11.45 12.99 -2.88
C THR A 25 -10.05 13.45 -2.43
N VAL A 26 -10.01 14.39 -1.48
CA VAL A 26 -8.77 14.81 -0.81
C VAL A 26 -8.40 13.76 0.24
N GLY A 27 -7.21 13.18 0.08
CA GLY A 27 -6.66 12.20 1.02
C GLY A 27 -6.24 12.88 2.32
N CYS A 28 -6.13 12.12 3.40
CA CYS A 28 -5.65 12.67 4.67
C CYS A 28 -4.13 12.90 4.68
N GLY A 29 -3.68 13.83 5.53
CA GLY A 29 -2.25 14.04 5.80
C GLY A 29 -1.58 12.84 6.46
N LEU A 30 -0.24 12.83 6.50
CA LEU A 30 0.54 11.78 7.18
C LEU A 30 1.30 12.37 8.37
N MET A 31 1.25 11.67 9.50
CA MET A 31 2.04 12.04 10.68
C MET A 31 3.54 11.87 10.36
N ASN A 32 4.35 12.87 10.70
CA ASN A 32 5.80 12.75 10.68
C ASN A 32 6.27 12.09 11.98
N LEU A 33 7.02 11.00 11.88
CA LEU A 33 7.45 10.17 13.02
C LEU A 33 8.94 10.36 13.36
N GLY A 34 9.48 11.53 13.07
CA GLY A 34 10.91 11.83 13.17
C GLY A 34 11.62 11.46 11.88
N ASN A 35 11.89 12.48 11.05
CA ASN A 35 12.56 12.37 9.75
C ASN A 35 11.87 11.45 8.71
N THR A 36 10.56 11.21 8.82
CA THR A 36 9.82 10.38 7.85
C THR A 36 9.19 11.19 6.71
N CYS A 37 9.57 12.45 6.53
CA CYS A 37 8.99 13.32 5.49
C CYS A 37 9.25 12.81 4.08
N TYR A 38 10.44 12.24 3.80
CA TYR A 38 10.79 11.63 2.51
C TYR A 38 9.84 10.49 2.13
N LEU A 39 9.53 9.63 3.10
CA LEU A 39 8.58 8.52 2.95
C LEU A 39 7.17 9.08 2.79
N ASN A 40 6.79 10.06 3.62
CA ASN A 40 5.46 10.65 3.59
C ASN A 40 5.17 11.31 2.23
N SER A 41 6.13 12.02 1.63
CA SER A 41 5.96 12.62 0.30
C SER A 41 5.74 11.57 -0.78
N VAL A 42 6.48 10.45 -0.72
CA VAL A 42 6.33 9.35 -1.68
C VAL A 42 4.98 8.65 -1.51
N LEU A 43 4.59 8.36 -0.26
CA LEU A 43 3.29 7.72 0.01
C LEU A 43 2.13 8.59 -0.43
N GLN A 44 2.22 9.92 -0.25
CA GLN A 44 1.21 10.85 -0.77
C GLN A 44 1.15 10.83 -2.30
N ALA A 45 2.29 10.89 -2.99
CA ALA A 45 2.34 10.83 -4.45
C ALA A 45 1.73 9.52 -5.00
N LEU A 46 2.03 8.38 -4.38
CA LEU A 46 1.46 7.08 -4.77
C LEU A 46 -0.03 6.97 -4.43
N THR A 47 -0.44 7.39 -3.23
CA THR A 47 -1.85 7.39 -2.79
C THR A 47 -2.72 8.21 -3.72
N HIS A 48 -2.19 9.29 -4.29
CA HIS A 48 -2.92 10.18 -5.19
C HIS A 48 -2.76 9.85 -6.67
N SER A 49 -2.14 8.72 -7.04
CA SER A 49 -2.09 8.23 -8.42
C SER A 49 -3.36 7.44 -8.75
N PRO A 50 -4.26 7.94 -9.63
CA PRO A 50 -5.51 7.24 -9.96
C PRO A 50 -5.27 5.88 -10.61
N ALA A 51 -4.23 5.77 -11.43
CA ALA A 51 -3.88 4.52 -12.11
C ALA A 51 -3.45 3.45 -11.11
N LEU A 52 -2.67 3.82 -10.08
CA LEU A 52 -2.26 2.89 -9.03
C LEU A 52 -3.46 2.45 -8.17
N LEU A 53 -4.30 3.38 -7.74
CA LEU A 53 -5.49 3.05 -6.94
C LEU A 53 -6.43 2.12 -7.70
N LYS A 54 -6.63 2.37 -9.01
CA LYS A 54 -7.44 1.51 -9.87
C LYS A 54 -6.83 0.11 -9.97
N ALA A 55 -5.52 -0.01 -10.20
CA ALA A 55 -4.87 -1.32 -10.27
C ALA A 55 -4.95 -2.11 -8.95
N MET A 56 -4.78 -1.43 -7.81
CA MET A 56 -4.95 -2.03 -6.47
C MET A 56 -6.37 -2.51 -6.20
N ASP A 57 -7.36 -1.96 -6.89
CA ASP A 57 -8.76 -2.37 -6.77
C ASP A 57 -9.14 -3.52 -7.71
N GLU A 58 -8.72 -3.43 -8.98
CA GLU A 58 -9.00 -4.47 -9.97
C GLU A 58 -8.26 -5.77 -9.64
N THR A 59 -7.04 -5.66 -9.10
CA THR A 59 -6.18 -6.80 -8.75
C THR A 59 -5.56 -6.62 -7.35
N PRO A 60 -6.36 -6.77 -6.27
CA PRO A 60 -5.87 -6.54 -4.91
C PRO A 60 -4.92 -7.64 -4.46
N HIS A 61 -3.65 -7.31 -4.27
CA HIS A 61 -2.62 -8.24 -3.81
C HIS A 61 -2.99 -8.87 -2.45
N ASN A 62 -3.56 -8.08 -1.54
CA ASN A 62 -3.94 -8.54 -0.20
C ASN A 62 -4.92 -9.72 -0.17
N SER A 63 -5.72 -9.91 -1.23
CA SER A 63 -6.72 -10.98 -1.33
C SER A 63 -6.13 -12.35 -1.65
N GLN A 64 -4.95 -12.36 -2.28
CA GLN A 64 -4.25 -13.57 -2.73
C GLN A 64 -2.95 -13.82 -1.91
N CYS A 65 -2.48 -12.81 -1.18
CA CYS A 65 -1.23 -12.85 -0.43
C CYS A 65 -1.38 -13.60 0.92
N SER A 66 -0.84 -14.83 1.00
CA SER A 66 -0.89 -15.67 2.21
C SER A 66 -0.09 -15.13 3.40
N TRP A 67 0.81 -14.16 3.19
CA TRP A 67 1.64 -13.55 4.24
C TRP A 67 1.26 -12.09 4.55
N THR A 68 0.09 -11.64 4.10
CA THR A 68 -0.42 -10.27 4.32
C THR A 68 -0.42 -9.81 5.78
N ASN A 69 -0.68 -10.73 6.72
CA ASN A 69 -0.83 -10.45 8.16
C ASN A 69 0.37 -10.90 9.02
N GLN A 70 1.54 -11.14 8.43
CA GLN A 70 2.73 -11.49 9.23
C GLN A 70 3.16 -10.31 10.12
N ARG A 71 3.29 -10.57 11.42
CA ARG A 71 3.60 -9.53 12.43
C ARG A 71 5.01 -8.97 12.27
N ASP A 72 5.99 -9.85 12.14
CA ASP A 72 7.41 -9.48 12.14
C ASP A 72 7.89 -9.05 10.75
N ARG A 73 7.22 -9.52 9.70
CA ARG A 73 7.60 -9.31 8.31
C ARG A 73 6.37 -9.04 7.43
N PRO A 74 5.72 -7.88 7.58
CA PRO A 74 4.53 -7.56 6.80
C PRO A 74 4.85 -7.53 5.30
N CYS A 75 3.92 -8.00 4.47
CA CYS A 75 4.00 -7.77 3.02
C CYS A 75 3.94 -6.26 2.74
N VAL A 76 4.99 -5.71 2.12
CA VAL A 76 5.07 -4.27 1.83
C VAL A 76 3.97 -3.84 0.87
N LEU A 77 3.66 -4.65 -0.15
CA LEU A 77 2.60 -4.35 -1.10
C LEU A 77 1.21 -4.33 -0.44
N CYS A 78 0.89 -5.32 0.40
CA CYS A 78 -0.35 -5.30 1.19
C CYS A 78 -0.43 -4.09 2.12
N ALA A 79 0.70 -3.73 2.75
CA ALA A 79 0.77 -2.57 3.64
C ALA A 79 0.49 -1.26 2.88
N LEU A 80 1.03 -1.14 1.66
CA LEU A 80 0.80 -0.01 0.78
C LEU A 80 -0.66 0.05 0.31
N GLU A 81 -1.24 -1.04 -0.18
CA GLU A 81 -2.66 -1.10 -0.58
C GLU A 81 -3.58 -0.67 0.57
N LYS A 82 -3.37 -1.24 1.76
CA LYS A 82 -4.14 -0.90 2.95
C LYS A 82 -3.95 0.57 3.35
N HIS A 83 -2.74 1.11 3.20
CA HIS A 83 -2.45 2.52 3.44
C HIS A 83 -3.22 3.42 2.48
N CYS A 84 -3.07 3.22 1.17
CA CYS A 84 -3.72 4.02 0.13
C CYS A 84 -5.24 4.05 0.34
N LEU A 85 -5.84 2.86 0.52
CA LEU A 85 -7.28 2.74 0.76
C LEU A 85 -7.71 3.43 2.05
N ARG A 86 -6.93 3.31 3.14
CA ARG A 86 -7.22 4.00 4.41
C ARG A 86 -7.10 5.52 4.26
N ALA A 87 -6.16 5.99 3.45
CA ALA A 87 -5.90 7.42 3.25
C ALA A 87 -7.01 8.09 2.43
N VAL A 88 -7.57 7.40 1.43
CA VAL A 88 -8.66 7.93 0.57
C VAL A 88 -10.07 7.65 1.10
N ARG A 89 -10.27 6.60 1.91
CA ARG A 89 -11.61 6.22 2.44
C ARG A 89 -12.04 6.98 3.70
N ARG A 90 -11.19 7.84 4.28
CA ARG A 90 -11.58 8.55 5.50
C ARG A 90 -12.77 9.47 5.22
N ARG A 91 -13.83 9.26 6.02
CA ARG A 91 -15.10 10.00 5.94
C ARG A 91 -14.83 11.49 6.05
N LYS A 92 -15.63 12.28 5.32
CA LYS A 92 -15.79 13.72 5.49
C LYS A 92 -15.78 14.03 6.99
N CYS A 93 -14.64 14.50 7.50
CA CYS A 93 -14.65 15.19 8.77
C CYS A 93 -15.43 16.47 8.50
N SER A 94 -16.40 16.81 9.35
CA SER A 94 -17.15 18.06 9.24
C SER A 94 -16.29 19.29 9.52
N THR A 95 -15.01 19.09 9.84
CA THR A 95 -13.98 20.11 9.95
C THR A 95 -12.98 19.95 8.80
N GLU A 96 -12.47 21.06 8.26
CA GLU A 96 -11.49 21.09 7.15
C GLU A 96 -10.21 20.27 7.41
N PHE A 97 -9.92 19.96 8.68
CA PHE A 97 -8.78 19.16 9.10
C PHE A 97 -9.15 17.68 9.28
N CYS A 98 -9.20 16.95 8.17
CA CYS A 98 -9.18 15.49 8.20
C CYS A 98 -7.87 15.01 8.85
N GLY A 99 -7.94 14.59 10.12
CA GLY A 99 -6.78 14.23 10.93
C GLY A 99 -5.83 13.26 10.24
N ALA A 100 -4.53 13.55 10.35
CA ALA A 100 -3.47 12.77 9.72
C ALA A 100 -3.45 11.30 10.18
N ILE A 101 -2.98 10.41 9.31
CA ILE A 101 -2.76 9.00 9.64
C ILE A 101 -1.28 8.68 9.83
N THR A 102 -1.01 7.67 10.65
CA THR A 102 0.34 7.14 10.84
C THR A 102 0.60 5.97 9.89
N PRO A 103 1.63 6.01 9.02
CA PRO A 103 1.99 4.88 8.14
C PRO A 103 2.76 3.77 8.89
N ASP A 104 2.25 3.33 10.03
CA ASP A 104 2.95 2.48 11.01
C ASP A 104 3.43 1.13 10.43
N VAL A 105 2.61 0.47 9.60
CA VAL A 105 2.94 -0.83 9.00
C VAL A 105 4.09 -0.68 7.99
N ILE A 106 4.08 0.40 7.20
CA ILE A 106 5.12 0.67 6.19
C ILE A 106 6.43 1.04 6.89
N VAL A 107 6.36 1.85 7.96
CA VAL A 107 7.53 2.21 8.77
C VAL A 107 8.18 0.98 9.41
N ARG A 108 7.39 0.04 9.95
CA ARG A 108 7.93 -1.26 10.42
C ARG A 108 8.53 -2.11 9.30
N GLY A 109 8.04 -1.93 8.07
CA GLY A 109 8.53 -2.61 6.88
C GLY A 109 9.78 -2.00 6.25
N LEU A 110 10.30 -0.87 6.72
CA LEU A 110 11.46 -0.17 6.14
C LEU A 110 12.67 -1.09 5.87
N PRO A 111 13.12 -1.96 6.81
CA PRO A 111 14.25 -2.84 6.55
C PRO A 111 14.01 -3.87 5.45
N GLN A 112 12.75 -4.15 5.09
CA GLN A 112 12.40 -5.02 3.97
C GLN A 112 12.41 -4.30 2.62
N ILE A 113 12.26 -2.98 2.63
CA ILE A 113 12.36 -2.13 1.44
C ILE A 113 13.83 -1.98 1.08
N ALA A 114 14.67 -1.55 2.02
CA ALA A 114 16.11 -1.58 1.91
C ALA A 114 16.76 -1.72 3.29
N SER A 115 17.89 -2.43 3.35
CA SER A 115 18.55 -2.76 4.62
C SER A 115 19.14 -1.57 5.35
N HIS A 116 19.36 -0.43 4.69
CA HIS A 116 19.90 0.79 5.30
C HIS A 116 18.80 1.71 5.87
N PHE A 117 17.54 1.58 5.41
CA PHE A 117 16.48 2.44 5.94
C PHE A 117 16.19 2.16 7.42
N ARG A 118 16.14 3.23 8.21
CA ARG A 118 15.86 3.21 9.65
C ARG A 118 14.87 4.31 10.00
N LEU A 119 13.99 4.04 10.97
CA LEU A 119 13.15 5.09 11.54
C LEU A 119 14.03 6.14 12.23
N GLY A 120 13.75 7.42 12.01
CA GLY A 120 14.53 8.52 12.57
C GLY A 120 15.71 8.99 11.70
N ALA A 121 16.13 8.21 10.69
CA ALA A 121 17.12 8.65 9.72
C ALA A 121 16.46 9.49 8.61
N GLN A 122 17.14 10.54 8.16
CA GLN A 122 16.74 11.30 6.98
C GLN A 122 17.32 10.60 5.75
N GLU A 123 16.49 10.41 4.72
CA GLU A 123 16.83 9.66 3.51
C GLU A 123 16.35 10.41 2.26
N ASP A 124 16.84 10.01 1.09
CA ASP A 124 16.39 10.56 -0.19
C ASP A 124 15.03 9.96 -0.62
N ALA A 125 14.09 10.83 -0.99
CA ALA A 125 12.74 10.41 -1.37
C ALA A 125 12.72 9.60 -2.67
N HIS A 126 13.59 9.93 -3.63
CA HIS A 126 13.66 9.23 -4.90
C HIS A 126 14.29 7.84 -4.73
N GLU A 127 15.31 7.70 -3.88
CA GLU A 127 15.85 6.40 -3.48
C GLU A 127 14.79 5.54 -2.79
N PHE A 128 14.06 6.11 -1.82
CA PHE A 128 12.96 5.41 -1.17
C PHE A 128 11.90 4.93 -2.17
N LEU A 129 11.50 5.78 -3.12
CA LEU A 129 10.54 5.41 -4.17
C LEU A 129 11.04 4.24 -5.03
N ARG A 130 12.29 4.28 -5.49
CA ARG A 130 12.89 3.19 -6.29
C ARG A 130 12.87 1.86 -5.54
N GLN A 131 13.37 1.87 -4.30
CA GLN A 131 13.43 0.66 -3.48
C GLN A 131 12.03 0.14 -3.13
N LEU A 132 11.06 1.05 -2.93
CA LEU A 132 9.66 0.69 -2.69
C LEU A 132 9.05 -0.01 -3.91
N ILE A 133 9.20 0.54 -5.12
CA ILE A 133 8.69 -0.08 -6.36
C ILE A 133 9.32 -1.46 -6.58
N ASP A 134 10.64 -1.59 -6.39
CA ASP A 134 11.33 -2.87 -6.48
C ASP A 134 10.77 -3.90 -5.46
N CYS A 135 10.47 -3.45 -4.25
CA CYS A 135 9.87 -4.29 -3.21
C CYS A 135 8.43 -4.70 -3.58
N MET A 136 7.63 -3.78 -4.12
CA MET A 136 6.28 -4.06 -4.63
C MET A 136 6.34 -5.18 -5.69
N GLN A 137 7.26 -5.07 -6.64
CA GLN A 137 7.42 -6.05 -7.70
C GLN A 137 7.89 -7.43 -7.19
N LYS A 138 8.77 -7.45 -6.18
CA LYS A 138 9.19 -8.69 -5.49
C LYS A 138 8.02 -9.33 -4.74
N CYS A 139 7.15 -8.55 -4.09
CA CYS A 139 5.95 -9.05 -3.42
C CYS A 139 4.99 -9.71 -4.42
N GLU A 140 4.71 -9.04 -5.54
CA GLU A 140 3.81 -9.57 -6.56
C GLU A 140 4.39 -10.82 -7.24
N SER A 141 5.69 -10.84 -7.55
CA SER A 141 6.33 -12.00 -8.20
C SER A 141 6.31 -13.26 -7.34
N LYS A 142 6.33 -13.12 -6.00
CA LYS A 142 6.18 -14.26 -5.07
C LYS A 142 4.79 -14.89 -5.13
N LEU A 143 3.77 -14.11 -5.45
CA LEU A 143 2.41 -14.60 -5.64
C LEU A 143 2.33 -15.49 -6.89
N LEU A 144 2.99 -15.07 -7.97
CA LEU A 144 2.96 -15.70 -9.29
C LEU A 144 3.93 -16.90 -9.45
N SER A 145 4.34 -17.52 -8.34
CA SER A 145 5.24 -18.69 -8.29
C SER A 145 6.52 -18.56 -9.15
N GLY A 146 7.06 -17.35 -9.31
CA GLY A 146 8.29 -17.11 -10.06
C GLY A 146 8.12 -16.97 -11.58
N GLN A 147 6.89 -16.89 -12.12
CA GLN A 147 6.71 -16.45 -13.51
C GLN A 147 7.12 -14.97 -13.65
N LYS A 148 7.84 -14.65 -14.74
CA LYS A 148 8.46 -13.34 -14.97
C LYS A 148 7.42 -12.22 -14.94
N SER A 149 7.34 -11.51 -13.80
CA SER A 149 7.41 -10.05 -13.56
C SER A 149 6.60 -9.06 -14.45
N LYS A 150 6.42 -9.35 -15.74
CA LYS A 150 5.79 -8.48 -16.73
C LYS A 150 4.28 -8.37 -16.62
N SER A 151 3.60 -9.18 -15.80
CA SER A 151 2.16 -9.09 -15.54
C SER A 151 1.82 -8.36 -14.23
N SER A 152 2.82 -7.96 -13.46
CA SER A 152 2.61 -7.26 -12.20
C SER A 152 2.18 -5.81 -12.46
N TYR A 153 1.13 -5.33 -11.80
CA TYR A 153 0.71 -3.94 -11.96
C TYR A 153 1.79 -2.91 -11.60
N PRO A 154 2.72 -3.14 -10.64
CA PRO A 154 3.84 -2.22 -10.43
C PRO A 154 4.71 -2.08 -11.68
N PHE A 155 5.00 -3.19 -12.37
CA PHE A 155 5.78 -3.15 -13.61
C PHE A 155 5.04 -2.38 -14.71
N HIS A 156 3.76 -2.68 -14.95
CA HIS A 156 2.99 -2.01 -16.00
C HIS A 156 2.81 -0.51 -15.77
N LEU A 157 2.73 -0.07 -14.51
CA LEU A 157 2.49 1.33 -14.18
C LEU A 157 3.76 2.19 -14.23
N PHE A 158 4.91 1.63 -13.85
CA PHE A 158 6.14 2.40 -13.66
C PHE A 158 7.25 2.06 -14.66
N ALA A 159 7.16 0.96 -15.42
CA ALA A 159 8.17 0.63 -16.41
C ALA A 159 8.03 1.51 -17.66
N GLY A 160 9.12 2.17 -18.04
CA GLY A 160 9.29 2.83 -19.33
C GLY A 160 10.50 2.26 -20.07
N ALA A 161 10.55 2.45 -21.39
CA ALA A 161 11.71 2.13 -22.22
C ALA A 161 12.21 3.42 -22.88
N LEU A 162 13.53 3.63 -22.84
CA LEU A 162 14.17 4.70 -23.61
C LEU A 162 14.29 4.23 -25.06
N GLN A 163 13.95 5.11 -26.00
CA GLN A 163 14.11 4.92 -27.44
C GLN A 163 15.42 5.52 -27.91
#